data_AF-A0A7C4D0I2-F1
#
_entry.id   AF-A0A7C4D0I2-F1
#
_cell.length_a   1.000
_cell.length_b   1.000
_cell.length_c   1.000
_cell.angle_alpha   90.00
_cell.angle_beta   90.00
_cell.angle_gamma   90.00
#
_symmetry.space_group_name_H-M   'P 1'
#
loop_
_entity.id
_entity.type
_entity.pdbx_description
1 polymer ?
#
loop_
_entity_poly.entity_id
_entity_poly.type
_entity_poly.pdbx_seq_one_letter_code
_entity_poly.pdbx_strand_id
1 'polypeptide(L)' 'MRIKLKICGVANLDDALEIDRIGVDFIGVVTDPVSPRYVSEEFVA' A
#
# COMPACT_ATOMS: atom_id res chain seq x y z
N MET A 1 15.98 19.52 0.05
CA MET A 1 15.39 18.32 0.67
C MET A 1 13.99 18.11 0.10
N ARG A 2 13.62 16.88 -0.29
CA ARG A 2 12.26 16.52 -0.70
C ARG A 2 11.66 15.59 0.35
N ILE A 3 10.44 15.87 0.81
CA ILE A 3 9.71 14.98 1.72
C ILE A 3 9.26 13.75 0.93
N LYS A 4 9.46 12.55 1.48
CA LYS A 4 8.90 11.31 0.92
C LYS A 4 7.58 10.97 1.61
N LEU A 5 6.58 10.58 0.84
CA LEU A 5 5.24 10.22 1.31
C LEU A 5 4.98 8.72 1.10
N LYS A 6 4.52 8.03 2.16
CA LYS A 6 4.08 6.64 2.12
C LYS A 6 2.64 6.54 2.62
N ILE A 7 1.79 5.83 1.88
CA ILE A 7 0.45 5.44 2.34
C ILE A 7 0.46 3.95 2.69
N CYS A 8 -0.12 3.58 3.83
CA CYS A 8 0.01 2.23 4.41
C CYS A 8 -1.34 1.52 4.52
N GLY A 9 -1.31 0.18 4.45
CA GLY A 9 -2.49 -0.65 4.65
C GLY A 9 -3.39 -0.74 3.41
N VAL A 10 -2.80 -0.61 2.22
CA VAL A 10 -3.50 -0.79 0.95
C VAL A 10 -3.79 -2.27 0.76
N ALA A 11 -5.04 -2.61 0.47
CA ALA A 11 -5.52 -4.00 0.44
C ALA A 11 -6.21 -4.41 -0.88
N ASN A 12 -6.26 -3.52 -1.86
CA ASN A 12 -6.79 -3.80 -3.20
C ASN A 12 -6.05 -2.97 -4.25
N LEU A 13 -6.17 -3.37 -5.52
CA LEU A 13 -5.47 -2.76 -6.64
C LEU A 13 -6.01 -1.36 -6.97
N ASP A 14 -7.33 -1.15 -6.88
CA ASP A 14 -7.95 0.12 -7.23
C ASP A 14 -7.44 1.25 -6.33
N ASP A 15 -7.39 1.03 -5.02
CA ASP A 15 -6.81 1.98 -4.06
C ASP A 15 -5.34 2.25 -4.36
N ALA A 16 -4.56 1.22 -4.72
CA ALA A 16 -3.16 1.39 -5.09
C ALA A 16 -2.99 2.28 -6.32
N LEU A 17 -3.84 2.10 -7.34
CA LEU A 17 -3.84 2.91 -8.56
C LEU A 17 -4.26 4.36 -8.30
N GLU A 18 -5.28 4.58 -7.46
CA GLU A 18 -5.68 5.94 -7.09
C GLU A 18 -4.59 6.64 -6.27
N ILE A 19 -3.94 5.92 -5.36
CA ILE A 19 -2.82 6.44 -4.56
C ILE A 19 -1.61 6.80 -5.45
N ASP A 20 -1.28 5.96 -6.44
CA ASP A 20 -0.19 6.22 -7.39
C ASP A 20 -0.41 7.53 -8.17
N ARG A 21 -1.65 7.80 -8.58
CA ARG A 21 -2.02 9.06 -9.28
C ARG A 21 -1.78 10.32 -8.44
N ILE A 22 -1.76 10.21 -7.12
CA ILE A 22 -1.48 11.32 -6.20
C ILE A 22 0.03 11.60 -6.12
N GLY A 23 0.87 10.69 -6.63
CA GLY A 23 2.33 10.87 -6.71
C GLY A 23 3.06 10.56 -5.40
N VAL A 24 2.59 9.56 -4.65
CA VAL A 24 3.28 9.08 -3.45
C VAL A 24 4.61 8.41 -3.82
N ASP A 25 5.57 8.41 -2.89
CA ASP A 25 6.86 7.76 -3.12
C ASP A 25 6.79 6.25 -2.81
N PHE A 26 5.84 5.82 -1.95
CA PHE A 26 5.67 4.42 -1.56
C PHE A 26 4.21 4.05 -1.26
N ILE A 27 3.86 2.82 -1.61
CA ILE A 27 2.61 2.16 -1.21
C ILE A 27 2.97 1.02 -0.27
N GLY A 28 2.28 0.94 0.87
CA GLY A 28 2.53 -0.08 1.89
C GLY A 28 1.37 -1.06 2.01
N VAL A 29 1.71 -2.33 1.92
CA VAL A 29 0.82 -3.47 2.22
C VAL A 29 1.15 -4.03 3.61
N VAL A 30 0.21 -4.76 4.22
CA VAL A 30 0.42 -5.40 5.52
C VAL A 30 0.28 -6.91 5.35
N THR A 31 1.34 -7.66 5.66
CA THR A 31 1.38 -9.12 5.55
C THR A 31 1.26 -9.83 6.91
N ASP A 32 0.99 -9.07 7.99
CA ASP A 32 0.68 -9.63 9.30
C ASP A 32 -0.81 -10.04 9.36
N PRO A 33 -1.13 -11.33 9.55
CA PRO A 33 -2.50 -11.84 9.55
C PRO A 33 -3.36 -11.33 10.71
N VAL A 34 -2.77 -10.74 11.76
CA VAL A 34 -3.52 -10.13 12.87
C VAL A 34 -4.09 -8.77 12.48
N SER A 35 -3.54 -8.13 11.45
CA SER A 35 -4.00 -6.82 10.97
C SER A 35 -5.32 -6.93 10.22
N PRO A 36 -6.29 -6.02 10.44
CA PRO A 36 -7.50 -5.95 9.60
C PRO A 36 -7.21 -5.52 8.16
N ARG A 37 -5.97 -5.10 7.86
CA ARG A 37 -5.49 -4.69 6.53
C ARG A 37 -4.58 -5.75 5.89
N TYR A 38 -4.64 -6.99 6.41
CA TYR A 38 -3.85 -8.11 5.92
C TYR A 38 -4.12 -8.37 4.44
N VAL A 39 -3.04 -8.57 3.67
CA VAL A 39 -3.07 -9.14 2.32
C VAL A 39 -2.20 -10.39 2.25
N SER A 40 -2.58 -11.33 1.41
CA SER A 40 -1.79 -12.54 1.15
C SER A 40 -0.50 -12.21 0.40
N GLU A 41 0.48 -13.11 0.43
CA GLU A 41 1.70 -12.97 -0.36
C GLU A 41 1.43 -12.92 -1.87
N GLU A 42 0.39 -13.59 -2.34
CA GLU A 42 -0.07 -13.53 -3.74
C GLU A 42 -0.46 -12.10 -4.17
N PHE A 43 -0.93 -11.26 -3.25
CA PHE A 43 -1.21 -9.85 -3.56
C PHE A 43 0.07 -9.03 -3.81
N VAL A 44 1.21 -9.48 -3.28
CA VAL A 44 2.50 -8.78 -3.32
C VAL A 44 3.43 -9.35 -4.40
N ALA A 45 3.14 -10.55 -4.89
CA ALA A 45 3.92 -11.28 -5.89
C ALA A 45 3.71 -10.75 -7.31
#